data_AF-A0AAE0BTJ9-F1
#
_entry.id   AF-A0AAE0BTJ9-F1
#
_cell.length_a   1.000
_cell.length_b   1.000
_cell.length_c   1.000
_cell.angle_alpha   90.00
_cell.angle_beta   90.00
_cell.angle_gamma   90.00
#
_symmetry.space_group_name_H-M   'P 1'
#
loop_
_entity.id
_entity.type
_entity.pdbx_description
1 polymer ?
#
loop_
_entity_poly.entity_id
_entity_poly.type
_entity_poly.pdbx_seq_one_letter_code
_entity_poly.pdbx_strand_id
1 'polypeptide(L)'
;MIEPDPVTVVQVEDRDNAWQGVATVDSGADTSDSKFQYGLQLASGDIAALLLFAAIGRANHDEGGLLSLALLGTAFPFISGWFLTAPLTDAFGDDARSKEVGTAAGAAAKAWIVAVPVSLLIRSVFKGELPPQPFVIVSMVATGVLLIGWRSAAAALLPSTTQTTGGADRKGGPLEFLKLLSGLITRW
;
A
#
# COMPACT_ATOMS: atom_id res chain seq x y z
N MET A 1 -63.13 -17.44 -52.60
CA MET A 1 -62.35 -18.47 -51.88
C MET A 1 -61.02 -17.80 -51.57
N ILE A 2 -60.80 -17.37 -50.33
CA ILE A 2 -59.65 -16.56 -49.92
C ILE A 2 -58.65 -17.51 -49.25
N GLU A 3 -57.46 -17.63 -49.81
CA GLU A 3 -56.35 -18.44 -49.31
C GLU A 3 -55.66 -17.65 -48.17
N PRO A 4 -55.41 -18.23 -46.98
CA PRO A 4 -54.74 -17.50 -45.91
C PRO A 4 -53.22 -17.44 -46.15
N ASP A 5 -52.63 -16.26 -46.01
CA ASP A 5 -51.18 -16.05 -46.09
C ASP A 5 -50.43 -16.86 -45.01
N PRO A 6 -49.24 -17.41 -45.33
CA PRO A 6 -48.47 -18.19 -44.38
C PRO A 6 -47.89 -17.31 -43.27
N VAL A 7 -48.25 -17.63 -42.03
CA VAL A 7 -47.70 -17.02 -40.81
C VAL A 7 -46.20 -17.33 -40.73
N THR A 8 -45.37 -16.31 -40.94
CA THR A 8 -43.92 -16.41 -40.77
C THR A 8 -43.60 -16.29 -39.29
N VAL A 9 -43.25 -17.40 -38.65
CA VAL A 9 -42.81 -17.41 -37.25
C VAL A 9 -41.39 -16.85 -37.20
N VAL A 10 -41.28 -15.56 -36.92
CA VAL A 10 -39.98 -14.93 -36.61
C VAL A 10 -39.53 -15.54 -35.28
N GLN A 11 -38.50 -16.38 -35.34
CA GLN A 11 -37.80 -16.86 -34.15
C GLN A 11 -37.26 -15.62 -33.42
N VAL A 12 -37.88 -15.28 -32.31
CA VAL A 12 -37.37 -14.26 -31.39
C VAL A 12 -36.08 -14.85 -30.84
N GLU A 13 -34.94 -14.35 -31.33
CA GLU A 13 -33.61 -14.65 -30.80
C GLU A 13 -33.65 -14.71 -29.28
N ASP A 14 -33.03 -15.76 -28.72
CA ASP A 14 -32.80 -16.00 -27.30
C ASP A 14 -32.58 -14.69 -26.54
N ARG A 15 -33.62 -14.20 -25.87
CA ARG A 15 -33.59 -12.99 -25.04
C ARG A 15 -33.10 -13.27 -23.63
N ASP A 16 -32.27 -14.29 -23.45
CA ASP A 16 -31.74 -14.68 -22.14
C ASP A 16 -30.67 -13.70 -21.61
N ASN A 17 -30.23 -12.75 -22.43
CA ASN A 17 -29.20 -11.75 -22.14
C ASN A 17 -29.70 -10.31 -22.28
N ALA A 18 -30.97 -10.08 -22.64
CA ALA A 18 -31.55 -8.73 -22.74
C ALA A 18 -31.73 -8.01 -21.38
N TRP A 19 -31.61 -8.76 -20.27
CA TRP A 19 -31.76 -8.26 -18.91
C TRP A 19 -30.47 -8.31 -18.08
N GLN A 20 -29.30 -8.56 -18.69
CA GLN A 20 -27.98 -8.40 -18.05
C GLN A 20 -27.52 -6.94 -17.90
N GLY A 21 -28.46 -5.99 -17.97
CA GLY A 21 -28.28 -4.59 -17.61
C GLY A 21 -28.74 -4.27 -16.18
N VAL A 22 -28.94 -5.28 -15.33
CA VAL A 22 -29.10 -5.07 -13.88
C VAL A 22 -27.75 -4.62 -13.38
N ALA A 23 -27.68 -3.34 -13.00
CA ALA A 23 -26.56 -2.75 -12.29
C ALA A 23 -25.99 -3.81 -11.34
N THR A 24 -24.78 -4.28 -11.65
CA THR A 24 -23.94 -4.95 -10.66
C THR A 24 -23.82 -3.93 -9.54
N VAL A 25 -24.60 -4.12 -8.49
CA VAL A 25 -24.54 -3.30 -7.28
C VAL A 25 -23.09 -3.39 -6.85
N ASP A 26 -22.38 -2.30 -7.06
CA ASP A 26 -20.94 -2.22 -7.07
C ASP A 26 -20.36 -2.78 -5.77
N SER A 27 -19.29 -3.55 -5.88
CA SER A 27 -18.56 -4.22 -4.82
C SER A 27 -17.80 -3.21 -3.94
N GLY A 28 -18.52 -2.26 -3.35
CA GLY A 28 -17.99 -1.27 -2.41
C GLY A 28 -17.33 -1.94 -1.19
N ALA A 29 -17.80 -3.13 -0.81
CA ALA A 29 -17.19 -3.94 0.24
C ALA A 29 -15.78 -4.42 -0.16
N ASP A 30 -15.59 -4.96 -1.36
CA ASP A 30 -14.29 -5.48 -1.81
C ASP A 30 -13.24 -4.37 -2.01
N THR A 31 -13.67 -3.20 -2.49
CA THR A 31 -12.79 -2.03 -2.65
C THR A 31 -12.44 -1.40 -1.30
N SER A 32 -13.36 -1.38 -0.34
CA SER A 32 -13.09 -0.94 1.04
C SER A 32 -12.14 -1.90 1.75
N ASP A 33 -12.37 -3.20 1.64
CA ASP A 33 -11.57 -4.25 2.27
C ASP A 33 -10.14 -4.28 1.73
N SER A 34 -9.96 -4.15 0.42
CA SER A 34 -8.63 -4.05 -0.20
C SER A 34 -7.90 -2.78 0.21
N LYS A 35 -8.58 -1.62 0.29
CA LYS A 35 -8.00 -0.37 0.81
C LYS A 35 -7.57 -0.50 2.27
N PHE A 36 -8.38 -1.16 3.09
CA PHE A 36 -8.06 -1.41 4.50
C PHE A 36 -6.87 -2.35 4.65
N GLN A 37 -6.86 -3.47 3.92
CA GLN A 37 -5.73 -4.42 3.90
C GLN A 37 -4.43 -3.74 3.47
N TYR A 38 -4.48 -2.91 2.43
CA TYR A 38 -3.31 -2.17 1.97
C TYR A 38 -2.84 -1.14 3.00
N GLY A 39 -3.78 -0.43 3.63
CA GLY A 39 -3.47 0.47 4.76
C GLY A 39 -2.78 -0.26 5.91
N LEU A 40 -3.23 -1.46 6.25
CA LEU A 40 -2.63 -2.29 7.29
C LEU A 40 -1.22 -2.77 6.90
N GLN A 41 -1.00 -3.15 5.64
CA GLN A 41 0.33 -3.49 5.12
C GLN A 41 1.29 -2.30 5.25
N LEU A 42 0.85 -1.11 4.84
CA LEU A 42 1.65 0.11 4.97
C LEU A 42 2.00 0.37 6.44
N ALA A 43 0.99 0.36 7.33
CA ALA A 43 1.19 0.59 8.76
C ALA A 43 2.13 -0.45 9.40
N SER A 44 2.00 -1.73 9.00
CA SER A 44 2.85 -2.81 9.52
C SER A 44 4.33 -2.60 9.17
N GLY A 45 4.61 -2.17 7.94
CA GLY A 45 5.99 -1.91 7.53
C GLY A 45 6.54 -0.59 8.04
N ASP A 46 5.70 0.42 8.28
CA ASP A 46 6.12 1.62 9.01
C ASP A 46 6.55 1.26 10.44
N ILE A 47 5.77 0.43 11.13
CA ILE A 47 6.13 -0.07 12.47
C ILE A 47 7.43 -0.86 12.40
N ALA A 48 7.59 -1.75 11.42
CA ALA A 48 8.82 -2.51 11.24
C ALA A 48 10.05 -1.61 10.97
N ALA A 49 9.89 -0.57 10.15
CA ALA A 49 10.92 0.43 9.88
C ALA A 49 11.35 1.18 11.16
N LEU A 50 10.39 1.59 11.99
CA LEU A 50 10.67 2.29 13.25
C LEU A 50 11.29 1.37 14.31
N LEU A 51 10.86 0.10 14.37
CA LEU A 51 11.48 -0.92 15.21
C LEU A 51 12.92 -1.20 14.76
N LEU A 52 13.17 -1.28 13.45
CA LEU A 52 14.50 -1.47 12.89
C LEU A 52 15.43 -0.30 13.24
N PHE A 53 14.94 0.93 13.10
CA PHE A 53 15.68 2.12 13.55
C PHE A 53 16.05 2.02 15.04
N ALA A 54 15.10 1.69 15.91
CA ALA A 54 15.35 1.58 17.34
C ALA A 54 16.33 0.43 17.67
N ALA A 55 16.24 -0.70 16.96
CA ALA A 55 17.11 -1.84 17.14
C ALA A 55 18.56 -1.52 16.72
N ILE A 56 18.75 -0.89 15.56
CA ILE A 56 20.07 -0.45 15.09
C ILE A 56 20.66 0.59 16.05
N GLY A 57 19.85 1.59 16.46
CA GLY A 57 20.27 2.61 17.40
C GLY A 57 20.78 2.02 18.71
N ARG A 58 20.05 1.07 19.29
CA ARG A 58 20.46 0.37 20.52
C ARG A 58 21.70 -0.50 20.33
N ALA A 59 21.78 -1.25 19.23
CA ALA A 59 22.93 -2.10 18.92
C ALA A 59 24.22 -1.28 18.80
N ASN A 60 24.15 -0.07 18.23
CA ASN A 60 25.31 0.84 18.14
C ASN A 60 25.77 1.43 19.48
N HIS A 61 24.96 1.30 20.53
CA HIS A 61 25.29 1.77 21.89
C HIS A 61 25.60 0.60 22.85
N ASP A 62 25.84 -0.61 22.33
CA ASP A 62 26.02 -1.85 23.10
C ASP A 62 24.85 -2.18 24.05
N GLU A 63 23.69 -1.57 23.82
CA GLU A 63 22.47 -1.77 24.59
C GLU A 63 21.68 -2.98 24.03
N GLY A 64 22.24 -4.19 24.18
CA GLY A 64 21.75 -5.43 23.55
C GLY A 64 20.27 -5.80 23.81
N GLY A 65 19.71 -6.59 22.89
CA GLY A 65 18.40 -7.26 23.00
C GLY A 65 17.35 -6.86 21.94
N LEU A 66 17.29 -7.62 20.84
CA LEU A 66 16.39 -7.37 19.69
C LEU A 66 14.89 -7.58 19.99
N LEU A 67 14.54 -8.25 21.10
CA LEU A 67 13.16 -8.49 21.53
C LEU A 67 13.01 -8.15 23.01
N SER A 68 13.51 -6.97 23.40
CA SER A 68 13.47 -6.50 24.78
C SER A 68 12.40 -5.43 24.99
N LEU A 69 11.88 -5.32 26.22
CA LEU A 69 11.00 -4.21 26.61
C LEU A 69 11.70 -2.84 26.42
N ALA A 70 13.03 -2.84 26.50
CA ALA A 70 13.86 -1.68 26.24
C ALA A 70 13.86 -1.24 24.77
N LEU A 71 13.78 -2.18 23.81
CA LEU A 71 13.56 -1.86 22.40
C LEU A 71 12.22 -1.15 22.20
N LEU A 72 11.15 -1.69 22.80
CA LEU A 72 9.83 -1.06 22.72
C LEU A 72 9.84 0.32 23.36
N GLY A 73 10.53 0.51 24.49
CA GLY A 73 10.71 1.83 25.10
C GLY A 73 11.42 2.85 24.19
N THR A 74 12.36 2.39 23.36
CA THR A 74 13.04 3.26 22.38
C THR A 74 12.17 3.54 21.15
N ALA A 75 11.45 2.55 20.64
CA ALA A 75 10.61 2.69 19.45
C ALA A 75 9.28 3.42 19.74
N PHE A 76 8.75 3.28 20.96
CA PHE A 76 7.43 3.77 21.34
C PHE A 76 7.20 5.26 21.04
N PRO A 77 8.12 6.20 21.36
CA PRO A 77 7.93 7.61 21.01
C PRO A 77 7.80 7.85 19.51
N PHE A 78 8.52 7.08 18.70
CA PHE A 78 8.50 7.20 17.24
C PHE A 78 7.22 6.63 16.63
N ILE A 79 6.82 5.45 17.09
CA ILE A 79 5.54 4.86 16.68
C ILE A 79 4.39 5.79 17.10
N SER A 80 4.41 6.28 18.33
CA SER A 80 3.39 7.19 18.85
C SER A 80 3.32 8.48 18.03
N GLY A 81 4.46 9.13 17.76
CA GLY A 81 4.49 10.35 16.95
C GLY A 81 3.97 10.12 15.53
N TRP A 82 4.38 9.03 14.88
CA TRP A 82 3.92 8.66 13.54
C TRP A 82 2.40 8.53 13.46
N PHE A 83 1.79 7.71 14.34
CA PHE A 83 0.36 7.47 14.30
C PHE A 83 -0.47 8.62 14.88
N LEU A 84 0.07 9.41 15.81
CA LEU A 84 -0.61 10.59 16.35
C LEU A 84 -0.75 11.70 15.29
N THR A 85 0.26 11.87 14.42
CA THR A 85 0.21 12.88 13.36
C THR A 85 -0.43 12.37 12.07
N ALA A 86 -0.63 11.05 11.94
CA ALA A 86 -1.13 10.43 10.71
C ALA A 86 -2.44 11.03 10.16
N PRO A 87 -3.46 11.35 10.98
CA PRO A 87 -4.67 12.01 10.51
C PRO A 87 -4.43 13.44 10.00
N LEU A 88 -3.44 14.14 10.56
CA LEU A 88 -3.13 15.53 10.19
C LEU A 88 -2.39 15.61 8.86
N THR A 89 -1.55 14.62 8.56
CA THR A 89 -0.70 14.59 7.37
C THR A 89 -1.26 13.74 6.24
N ASP A 90 -2.42 13.11 6.47
CA ASP A 90 -3.03 12.11 5.58
C ASP A 90 -2.05 10.96 5.24
N ALA A 91 -1.33 10.46 6.26
CA ALA A 91 -0.24 9.48 6.08
C ALA A 91 -0.72 8.11 5.55
N PHE A 92 -2.02 7.87 5.59
CA PHE A 92 -2.69 6.69 5.06
C PHE A 92 -3.84 7.08 4.12
N GLY A 93 -3.75 8.26 3.49
CA GLY A 93 -4.69 8.72 2.47
C GLY A 93 -4.50 8.05 1.12
N ASP A 94 -5.18 8.59 0.11
CA ASP A 94 -5.14 8.04 -1.25
C ASP A 94 -3.77 8.19 -1.91
N ASP A 95 -3.09 9.33 -1.73
CA ASP A 95 -1.72 9.54 -2.22
C ASP A 95 -0.74 8.53 -1.59
N ALA A 96 -0.91 8.26 -0.30
CA ALA A 96 -0.08 7.31 0.44
C ALA A 96 -0.30 5.86 0.01
N ARG A 97 -1.45 5.57 -0.60
CA ARG A 97 -1.81 4.28 -1.18
C ARG A 97 -1.54 4.19 -2.69
N SER A 98 -1.01 5.25 -3.29
CA SER A 98 -0.70 5.28 -4.72
C SER A 98 0.31 4.21 -5.11
N LYS A 99 0.18 3.69 -6.33
CA LYS A 99 1.17 2.80 -6.97
C LYS A 99 2.29 3.57 -7.66
N GLU A 100 2.14 4.88 -7.80
CA GLU A 100 3.21 5.73 -8.26
C GLU A 100 4.21 5.98 -7.13
N VAL A 101 5.44 5.53 -7.35
CA VAL A 101 6.53 5.63 -6.35
C VAL A 101 6.74 7.07 -5.89
N GLY A 102 6.73 8.03 -6.82
CA GLY A 102 6.92 9.45 -6.49
C GLY A 102 5.82 9.99 -5.56
N THR A 103 4.57 9.66 -5.86
CA THR A 103 3.40 10.09 -5.07
C THR A 103 3.40 9.46 -3.68
N ALA A 104 3.65 8.16 -3.58
CA ALA A 104 3.75 7.45 -2.30
C ALA A 104 4.94 7.96 -1.45
N ALA A 105 6.09 8.21 -2.08
CA ALA A 105 7.26 8.79 -1.43
C ALA A 105 7.00 10.22 -0.93
N GLY A 106 6.33 11.04 -1.73
CA GLY A 106 5.95 12.41 -1.37
C GLY A 106 4.98 12.44 -0.18
N ALA A 107 3.99 11.55 -0.16
CA ALA A 107 3.08 11.39 0.98
C ALA A 107 3.84 10.97 2.25
N ALA A 108 4.75 10.01 2.14
CA ALA A 108 5.60 9.57 3.24
C ALA A 108 6.50 10.70 3.77
N ALA A 109 7.13 11.47 2.88
CA ALA A 109 7.99 12.58 3.24
C ALA A 109 7.22 13.70 3.96
N LYS A 110 6.04 14.04 3.48
CA LYS A 110 5.12 15.01 4.12
C LYS A 110 4.74 14.57 5.54
N ALA A 111 4.37 13.30 5.72
CA ALA A 111 4.08 12.74 7.03
C ALA A 111 5.32 12.75 7.96
N TRP A 112 6.47 12.35 7.43
CA TRP A 112 7.76 12.28 8.13
C TRP A 112 8.22 13.63 8.71
N ILE A 113 8.08 14.72 7.94
CA ILE A 113 8.47 16.07 8.37
C ILE A 113 7.76 16.49 9.66
N VAL A 114 6.53 16.03 9.89
CA VAL A 114 5.76 16.36 11.09
C VAL A 114 5.93 15.29 12.18
N ALA A 115 5.84 14.02 11.80
CA ALA A 115 5.84 12.89 12.71
C ALA A 115 7.14 12.76 13.52
N VAL A 116 8.30 12.93 12.88
CA VAL A 116 9.59 12.66 13.55
C VAL A 116 9.95 13.76 14.56
N PRO A 117 9.75 15.06 14.27
CA PRO A 117 9.87 16.09 15.31
C PRO A 117 8.91 15.84 16.49
N VAL A 118 7.66 15.47 16.23
CA VAL A 118 6.70 15.12 17.29
C VAL A 118 7.18 13.92 18.09
N SER A 119 7.74 12.90 17.43
CA SER A 119 8.33 11.72 18.08
C SER A 119 9.49 12.08 19.01
N LEU A 120 10.36 12.99 18.59
CA LEU A 120 11.48 13.48 19.39
C LEU A 120 10.98 14.27 20.60
N LEU A 121 9.92 15.07 20.45
CA LEU A 121 9.27 15.77 21.56
C LEU A 121 8.66 14.79 22.55
N ILE A 122 7.89 13.80 22.08
CA ILE A 122 7.34 12.72 22.91
C ILE A 122 8.49 12.05 23.67
N ARG A 123 9.56 11.66 22.98
CA ARG A 123 10.73 11.05 23.61
C ARG A 123 11.30 11.94 24.73
N SER A 124 11.43 13.24 24.48
CA SER A 124 11.92 14.19 25.48
C SER A 124 11.03 14.26 26.72
N VAL A 125 9.71 14.26 26.55
CA VAL A 125 8.77 14.24 27.68
C VAL A 125 8.93 12.95 28.49
N PHE A 126 9.00 11.80 27.82
CA PHE A 126 9.15 10.49 28.49
C PHE A 126 10.50 10.32 29.19
N LYS A 127 11.58 10.88 28.63
CA LYS A 127 12.94 10.80 29.20
C LYS A 127 13.25 11.92 30.20
N GLY A 128 12.52 13.03 30.17
CA GLY A 128 12.78 14.21 30.99
C GLY A 128 13.97 15.06 30.54
N GLU A 129 14.49 14.83 29.33
CA GLU A 129 15.68 15.50 28.80
C GLU A 129 15.59 15.75 27.30
N LEU A 130 16.31 16.76 26.81
CA LEU A 130 16.44 17.00 25.38
C LEU A 130 17.41 16.01 24.74
N PRO A 131 17.09 15.41 23.58
CA PRO A 131 18.01 14.53 22.89
C PRO A 131 19.29 15.28 22.48
N PRO A 132 20.46 14.62 22.52
CA PRO A 132 21.69 15.21 22.00
C PRO A 132 21.57 15.46 20.50
N GLN A 133 22.19 16.53 20.02
CA GLN A 133 22.09 16.97 18.62
C GLN A 133 22.42 15.87 17.58
N PRO A 134 23.46 15.03 17.75
CA PRO A 134 23.72 13.92 16.83
C PRO A 134 22.56 12.93 16.75
N PHE A 135 21.90 12.64 17.87
CA PHE A 135 20.75 11.74 17.90
C PHE A 135 19.58 12.30 17.09
N VAL A 136 19.32 13.60 17.19
CA VAL A 136 18.27 14.27 16.39
C VAL A 136 18.53 14.11 14.89
N ILE A 137 19.75 14.41 14.45
CA ILE A 137 20.13 14.34 13.02
C ILE A 137 20.03 12.90 12.51
N VAL A 138 20.63 11.95 13.23
CA VAL A 138 20.61 10.53 12.83
C VAL A 138 19.18 9.99 12.82
N SER A 139 18.37 10.33 13.83
CA SER A 139 16.96 9.91 13.89
C SER A 139 16.17 10.43 12.70
N MET A 140 16.31 11.72 12.37
CA MET A 140 15.64 12.33 11.21
C MET A 140 16.04 11.60 9.92
N VAL A 141 17.34 11.49 9.65
CA VAL A 141 17.84 10.89 8.40
C VAL A 141 17.48 9.40 8.30
N ALA A 142 17.75 8.62 9.35
CA ALA A 142 17.52 7.18 9.33
C ALA A 142 16.05 6.84 9.19
N THR A 143 15.17 7.48 9.97
CA THR A 143 13.72 7.25 9.85
C THR A 143 13.18 7.74 8.50
N GLY A 144 13.70 8.85 7.96
CA GLY A 144 13.32 9.34 6.65
C GLY A 144 13.64 8.33 5.54
N VAL A 145 14.87 7.81 5.53
CA VAL A 145 15.29 6.78 4.58
C VAL A 145 14.43 5.52 4.72
N LEU A 146 14.21 5.05 5.95
CA LEU A 146 13.47 3.82 6.20
C LEU A 146 11.99 3.93 5.82
N LEU A 147 11.31 5.01 6.23
CA LEU A 147 9.88 5.19 5.98
C LEU A 147 9.60 5.51 4.51
N ILE A 148 10.33 6.45 3.92
CA ILE A 148 10.16 6.81 2.50
C ILE A 148 10.57 5.64 1.62
N GLY A 149 11.67 4.95 1.96
CA GLY A 149 12.13 3.75 1.27
C GLY A 149 11.10 2.62 1.33
N TRP A 150 10.53 2.36 2.51
CA TRP A 150 9.45 1.38 2.67
C TRP A 150 8.22 1.74 1.83
N ARG A 151 7.75 2.98 1.88
CA ARG A 151 6.56 3.41 1.12
C ARG A 151 6.78 3.36 -0.39
N SER A 152 7.99 3.68 -0.84
CA SER A 152 8.42 3.54 -2.23
C SER A 152 8.42 2.07 -2.67
N ALA A 153 8.99 1.20 -1.84
CA ALA A 153 9.02 -0.24 -2.08
C ALA A 153 7.61 -0.84 -2.08
N ALA A 154 6.76 -0.44 -1.14
CA ALA A 154 5.38 -0.88 -1.05
C ALA A 154 4.58 -0.52 -2.32
N ALA A 155 4.72 0.72 -2.81
CA ALA A 155 4.09 1.16 -4.05
C ALA A 155 4.56 0.35 -5.27
N ALA A 156 5.85 0.01 -5.33
CA ALA A 156 6.45 -0.73 -6.44
C ALA A 156 6.18 -2.25 -6.40
N LEU A 157 6.10 -2.85 -5.20
CA LEU A 157 6.17 -4.30 -5.02
C LEU A 157 4.85 -4.93 -4.57
N LEU A 158 4.01 -4.21 -3.83
CA LEU A 158 2.79 -4.81 -3.32
C LEU A 158 1.75 -4.90 -4.45
N PRO A 159 1.13 -6.07 -4.65
CA PRO A 159 0.06 -6.21 -5.62
C PRO A 159 -1.15 -5.36 -5.21
N SER A 160 -1.90 -4.86 -6.18
CA SER A 160 -3.27 -4.40 -5.93
C SER A 160 -4.10 -5.64 -5.65
N THR A 161 -4.73 -5.74 -4.49
CA THR A 161 -5.76 -6.75 -4.25
C THR A 161 -6.97 -6.38 -5.11
N THR A 162 -6.90 -6.68 -6.40
CA THR A 162 -8.02 -6.58 -7.33
C THR A 162 -8.50 -7.99 -7.61
N GLN A 163 -9.78 -8.20 -7.30
CA GLN A 163 -10.52 -9.42 -7.42
C GLN A 163 -10.33 -10.09 -8.79
N THR A 164 -10.12 -11.41 -8.77
CA THR A 164 -10.19 -12.26 -9.95
C THR A 164 -11.63 -12.27 -10.48
N THR A 165 -11.89 -11.49 -11.51
CA THR A 165 -12.94 -11.81 -12.48
C THR A 165 -12.43 -11.51 -13.88
N GLY A 166 -12.44 -12.54 -14.72
CA GLY A 166 -11.83 -12.57 -16.04
C GLY A 166 -12.25 -11.40 -16.92
N GLY A 167 -11.25 -10.72 -17.47
CA GLY A 167 -11.40 -9.68 -18.48
C GLY A 167 -10.02 -9.30 -18.94
N ALA A 168 -9.70 -9.66 -20.18
CA ALA A 168 -8.37 -9.55 -20.75
C ALA A 168 -7.91 -8.08 -20.91
N ASP A 169 -7.29 -7.52 -19.87
CA ASP A 169 -6.54 -6.26 -20.01
C ASP A 169 -5.10 -6.53 -20.43
N ARG A 170 -4.96 -6.62 -21.75
CA ARG A 170 -3.71 -6.64 -22.50
C ARG A 170 -2.89 -5.39 -22.21
N LYS A 171 -1.86 -5.52 -21.39
CA LYS A 171 -0.61 -4.77 -21.54
C LYS A 171 0.52 -5.78 -21.69
N GLY A 172 0.76 -6.16 -22.94
CA GLY A 172 1.82 -7.09 -23.30
C GLY A 172 3.19 -6.52 -22.91
N GLY A 173 3.74 -7.03 -21.81
CA GLY A 173 5.14 -6.81 -21.47
C GLY A 173 6.06 -7.53 -22.46
N PRO A 174 7.34 -7.13 -22.57
CA PRO A 174 8.31 -7.76 -23.48
C PRO A 174 8.47 -9.28 -23.23
N LEU A 175 8.12 -9.74 -22.03
CA LEU A 175 8.14 -11.14 -21.64
C LEU A 175 6.95 -11.95 -22.20
N GLU A 176 5.79 -11.32 -22.44
CA GLU A 176 4.68 -11.99 -23.13
C GLU A 176 4.97 -12.14 -24.62
N PHE A 177 5.63 -11.15 -25.24
CA PHE A 177 6.13 -11.27 -26.61
C PHE A 177 7.08 -12.47 -26.75
N LEU A 178 7.99 -12.66 -25.78
CA LEU A 178 8.91 -13.80 -25.77
C LEU A 178 8.16 -15.14 -25.56
N LYS A 179 7.12 -15.16 -24.72
CA LYS A 179 6.27 -16.35 -24.56
C LYS A 179 5.50 -16.69 -25.84
N LEU A 180 4.95 -15.68 -26.53
CA LEU A 180 4.28 -15.85 -27.82
C LEU A 180 5.25 -16.33 -28.91
N LEU A 181 6.48 -15.80 -28.93
CA LEU A 181 7.52 -16.24 -29.85
C LEU A 181 7.87 -17.73 -29.63
N SER A 182 8.00 -18.15 -28.36
CA SER A 182 8.28 -19.55 -28.03
C SER A 182 7.13 -20.49 -28.42
N GLY A 183 5.88 -20.04 -28.27
CA GLY A 183 4.70 -20.79 -28.66
C GLY A 183 4.50 -20.92 -30.18
N LEU A 184 5.08 -20.00 -30.95
CA LEU A 184 5.02 -20.03 -32.42
C LEU A 184 6.11 -20.94 -33.02
N ILE A 185 7.28 -21.01 -32.37
CA ILE A 185 8.41 -21.86 -32.77
C ILE A 185 8.17 -23.33 -32.44
N THR A 186 7.45 -23.63 -31.36
CA THR A 186 7.17 -25.01 -30.93
C THR A 186 6.01 -25.66 -31.69
N ARG A 187 5.39 -24.93 -32.63
CA ARG A 187 4.18 -25.37 -33.34
C ARG A 187 4.44 -25.81 -34.79
N TRP A 188 5.70 -25.98 -35.17
CA TRP A 188 6.14 -26.56 -36.44
C TRP A 188 7.14 -27.67 -36.20
#